data_AF-A0A1Z8MRB6-F1
#
_entry.id   AF-A0A1Z8MRB6-F1
#
_cell.length_a   1.000
_cell.length_b   1.000
_cell.length_c   1.000
_cell.angle_alpha   90.00
_cell.angle_beta   90.00
_cell.angle_gamma   90.00
#
_symmetry.space_group_name_H-M   'P 1'
#
loop_
_entity.id
_entity.type
_entity.pdbx_description
1 polymer ?
#
loop_
_entity_poly.entity_id
_entity_poly.type
_entity_poly.pdbx_seq_one_letter_code
_entity_poly.pdbx_strand_id
1 'polypeptide(L)'
;MPLVLVSFACGFIFGAGLLISGMTDTAKVLGFLDIFGAWDATLAFVMAGAVAVSSIGFVLARRRGAPVFAAQSLWPTRRDIDVPLVTGAALFGIGWGLAGLCPGPALVNLAGLSLPVIVFVAAMAVGMLGHDAWNRSRASARQTAQATVAAGGDG
;
A
#
# COMPACT_ATOMS: atom_id res chain seq x y z
N MET A 1 -13.69 17.67 -11.08
CA MET A 1 -12.54 18.06 -11.91
C MET A 1 -11.29 18.44 -11.11
N PRO A 2 -11.32 19.30 -10.06
CA PRO A 2 -10.09 19.68 -9.34
C PRO A 2 -9.41 18.49 -8.64
N LEU A 3 -10.16 17.48 -8.17
CA LEU A 3 -9.58 16.26 -7.60
C LEU A 3 -8.62 15.54 -8.55
N VAL A 4 -8.95 15.43 -9.85
CA VAL A 4 -8.13 14.69 -10.81
C VAL A 4 -6.78 15.38 -11.00
N LEU A 5 -6.80 16.72 -11.10
CA LEU A 5 -5.59 17.52 -11.25
C LEU A 5 -4.72 17.47 -9.98
N VAL A 6 -5.34 17.51 -8.79
CA VAL A 6 -4.62 17.37 -7.51
C VAL A 6 -4.05 15.96 -7.37
N SER A 7 -4.81 14.90 -7.67
CA SER A 7 -4.30 13.53 -7.62
C SER A 7 -3.16 13.30 -8.61
N PHE A 8 -3.24 13.90 -9.80
CA PHE A 8 -2.18 13.85 -10.79
C PHE A 8 -0.93 14.58 -10.30
N ALA A 9 -1.07 15.80 -9.76
CA ALA A 9 0.04 16.56 -9.21
C ALA A 9 0.70 15.83 -8.03
N CYS A 10 -0.08 15.25 -7.11
CA CYS A 10 0.44 14.44 -6.01
C CYS A 10 1.20 13.20 -6.53
N GLY A 11 0.63 12.49 -7.50
CA GLY A 11 1.29 11.34 -8.13
C GLY A 11 2.58 11.72 -8.84
N PHE A 12 2.59 12.86 -9.53
CA PHE A 12 3.78 13.38 -10.21
C PHE A 12 4.89 13.76 -9.23
N ILE A 13 4.56 14.50 -8.16
CA ILE A 13 5.52 14.86 -7.11
C ILE A 13 6.08 13.61 -6.43
N PHE A 14 5.22 12.62 -6.14
CA PHE A 14 5.64 11.35 -5.55
C PHE A 14 6.59 10.58 -6.47
N GLY A 15 6.23 10.41 -7.75
CA GLY A 15 7.06 9.73 -8.74
C GLY A 15 8.40 10.45 -8.97
N ALA A 16 8.38 11.79 -9.07
CA ALA A 16 9.60 12.60 -9.17
C ALA A 16 10.50 12.43 -7.93
N GLY A 17 9.92 12.41 -6.72
CA GLY A 17 10.66 12.15 -5.49
C GLY A 17 11.28 10.75 -5.44
N LEU A 18 10.57 9.73 -5.93
CA LEU A 18 11.11 8.37 -6.04
C LEU A 18 12.29 8.30 -7.02
N LEU A 19 12.21 9.01 -8.15
CA LEU A 19 13.28 9.06 -9.13
C LEU A 19 14.52 9.80 -8.59
N ILE A 20 14.32 10.97 -7.94
CA ILE A 20 15.41 11.77 -7.35
C ILE A 20 16.09 11.03 -6.20
N SER A 21 15.32 10.30 -5.38
CA SER A 21 15.87 9.54 -4.25
C SER A 21 16.62 8.26 -4.67
N GLY A 22 16.51 7.84 -5.94
CA GLY A 22 17.14 6.61 -6.44
C GLY A 22 16.52 5.32 -5.90
N MET A 23 15.32 5.41 -5.30
CA MET A 23 14.59 4.24 -4.78
C MET A 23 14.08 3.29 -5.87
N THR A 24 14.15 3.73 -7.13
CA THR A 24 13.87 2.92 -8.32
C THR A 24 14.96 1.87 -8.58
N ASP A 25 16.13 1.98 -7.97
CA ASP A 25 17.21 1.01 -8.15
C ASP A 25 17.07 -0.16 -7.15
N THR A 26 16.77 -1.35 -7.68
CA THR A 26 16.65 -2.60 -6.91
C THR A 26 17.95 -2.94 -6.17
N ALA A 27 19.11 -2.56 -6.70
CA ALA A 27 20.40 -2.82 -6.06
C ALA A 27 20.55 -2.03 -4.75
N LYS A 28 20.01 -0.81 -4.67
CA LYS A 28 19.98 -0.02 -3.43
C LYS A 28 19.04 -0.61 -2.38
N VAL A 29 17.92 -1.18 -2.81
CA VAL A 29 16.99 -1.88 -1.92
C VAL A 29 17.64 -3.15 -1.37
N LEU A 30 18.25 -3.96 -2.24
CA LEU A 30 18.97 -5.17 -1.82
C LEU A 30 20.18 -4.84 -0.92
N GLY A 31 20.93 -3.78 -1.21
CA GLY A 31 22.04 -3.30 -0.36
C GLY A 31 21.60 -2.76 1.01
N PHE A 32 20.36 -2.28 1.15
CA PHE A 32 19.78 -1.96 2.45
C PHE A 32 19.37 -3.21 3.24
N LEU A 33 18.88 -4.25 2.56
CA LEU A 33 18.54 -5.54 3.20
C LEU A 33 19.78 -6.40 3.51
N ASP A 34 20.93 -6.11 2.90
CA ASP A 34 22.19 -6.82 3.13
C ASP A 34 22.87 -6.38 4.45
N ILE A 35 22.28 -6.80 5.56
CA ILE A 35 22.75 -6.51 6.94
C ILE A 35 24.06 -7.28 7.26
N PHE A 36 24.39 -8.33 6.49
CA PHE A 36 25.56 -9.17 6.70
C PHE A 36 26.74 -8.83 5.77
N GLY A 37 26.56 -7.88 4.84
CA GLY A 37 27.56 -7.45 3.85
C GLY A 37 27.78 -5.93 3.83
N ALA A 38 27.61 -5.30 2.68
CA ALA A 38 27.88 -3.86 2.47
C ALA A 38 26.62 -3.01 2.69
N TRP A 39 26.17 -2.93 3.95
CA TRP A 39 24.93 -2.27 4.34
C TRP A 39 24.89 -0.77 3.93
N ASP A 40 23.95 -0.41 3.04
CA ASP A 40 23.74 0.97 2.59
C ASP A 40 22.64 1.68 3.41
N ALA A 41 23.06 2.55 4.35
CA ALA A 41 22.16 3.32 5.22
C ALA A 41 21.38 4.45 4.49
N THR A 42 21.68 4.73 3.22
CA THR A 42 21.04 5.82 2.46
C THR A 42 19.53 5.62 2.36
N LEU A 43 19.08 4.37 2.19
CA LEU A 43 17.66 4.05 2.07
C LEU A 43 16.91 4.22 3.40
N ALA A 44 17.58 3.96 4.53
CA ALA A 44 17.03 4.16 5.87
C ALA A 44 16.71 5.64 6.13
N PHE A 45 17.59 6.55 5.69
CA PHE A 45 17.39 7.99 5.87
C PHE A 45 16.22 8.51 5.03
N VAL A 46 16.09 8.04 3.78
CA VAL A 46 14.96 8.37 2.91
C VAL A 46 13.64 7.84 3.50
N MET A 47 13.62 6.58 3.95
CA MET A 47 12.46 5.99 4.60
C MET A 47 12.07 6.72 5.89
N ALA A 48 13.03 7.03 6.75
CA ALA A 48 12.79 7.75 7.99
C ALA A 48 12.25 9.17 7.73
N GLY A 49 12.82 9.89 6.76
CA GLY A 49 12.32 11.20 6.34
C GLY A 49 10.90 11.13 5.76
N ALA A 50 10.63 10.16 4.89
CA ALA A 50 9.30 9.95 4.32
C ALA A 50 8.26 9.62 5.40
N VAL A 51 8.61 8.76 6.37
CA VAL A 51 7.75 8.41 7.51
C VAL A 51 7.52 9.65 8.38
N ALA A 52 8.54 10.43 8.70
CA ALA A 52 8.40 11.63 9.52
C ALA A 52 7.47 12.67 8.87
N VAL A 53 7.68 12.96 7.58
CA VAL A 53 6.84 13.89 6.80
C VAL A 53 5.41 13.37 6.71
N SER A 54 5.22 12.08 6.43
CA SER A 54 3.88 11.47 6.36
C SER A 54 3.18 11.47 7.72
N SER A 55 3.92 11.25 8.80
CA SER A 55 3.40 11.31 10.18
C SER A 55 2.88 12.70 10.51
N ILE A 56 3.68 13.73 10.21
CA ILE A 56 3.29 15.14 10.41
C ILE A 56 2.07 15.47 9.54
N GLY A 57 2.08 15.05 8.28
CA GLY A 57 0.96 15.20 7.35
C GLY A 57 -0.33 14.55 7.89
N PHE A 58 -0.23 13.34 8.44
CA PHE A 58 -1.36 12.62 9.02
C PHE A 58 -1.88 13.28 10.31
N VAL A 59 -0.98 13.78 11.18
CA VAL A 59 -1.36 14.54 12.37
C VAL A 59 -2.06 15.84 11.99
N LEU A 60 -1.54 16.56 10.99
CA LEU A 60 -2.14 17.79 10.50
C LEU A 60 -3.49 17.54 9.82
N ALA A 61 -3.62 16.47 9.04
CA ALA A 61 -4.88 16.02 8.46
C ALA A 61 -5.90 15.64 9.55
N ARG A 62 -5.46 14.96 10.62
CA ARG A 62 -6.28 14.63 11.78
C ARG A 62 -6.82 15.86 12.49
N ARG A 63 -6.00 16.91 12.61
CA ARG A 63 -6.40 18.19 13.22
C ARG A 63 -7.37 18.99 12.37
N ARG A 64 -7.36 18.82 11.04
CA ARG A 64 -8.24 19.57 10.13
C ARG A 64 -9.66 19.03 10.01
N GLY A 65 -9.93 17.79 10.44
CA GLY A 65 -11.28 17.21 10.54
C GLY A 65 -11.98 16.92 9.20
N ALA A 66 -11.84 17.81 8.21
CA ALA A 66 -12.41 17.73 6.88
C ALA A 66 -11.30 17.75 5.81
N PRO A 67 -11.39 16.90 4.76
CA PRO A 67 -10.48 16.96 3.63
C PRO A 67 -10.73 18.22 2.79
N VAL A 68 -9.66 18.89 2.36
CA VAL A 68 -9.74 20.16 1.60
C VAL A 68 -10.35 19.96 0.20
N PHE A 69 -10.18 18.77 -0.39
CA PHE A 69 -10.60 18.47 -1.76
C PHE A 69 -11.50 17.23 -1.89
N ALA A 70 -11.82 16.51 -0.80
CA ALA A 70 -12.69 15.33 -0.87
C ALA A 70 -13.99 15.58 -0.12
N ALA A 71 -15.08 14.96 -0.58
CA ALA A 71 -16.43 15.16 -0.01
C ALA A 71 -16.62 14.46 1.35
N GLN A 72 -15.73 13.53 1.72
CA GLN A 72 -15.89 12.68 2.89
C GLN A 72 -14.55 12.33 3.51
N SER A 73 -14.49 12.40 4.84
CA SER A 73 -13.34 12.04 5.65
C SER A 73 -13.35 10.51 5.86
N LEU A 74 -12.68 9.74 5.00
CA LEU A 74 -12.50 8.29 5.21
C LEU A 74 -11.42 8.07 6.26
N TRP A 75 -11.81 8.12 7.53
CA TRP A 75 -10.96 7.67 8.63
C TRP A 75 -11.11 6.15 8.81
N PRO A 76 -9.99 5.39 8.83
CA PRO A 76 -10.03 3.99 9.19
C PRO A 76 -10.54 3.84 10.63
N THR A 77 -11.72 3.25 10.80
CA THR A 77 -12.34 3.00 12.11
C THR A 77 -11.90 1.70 12.74
N ARG A 78 -11.31 0.78 11.96
CA ARG A 78 -10.75 -0.48 12.46
C ARG A 78 -9.32 -0.28 12.94
N ARG A 79 -9.07 -0.57 14.21
CA ARG A 79 -7.72 -0.61 14.83
C ARG A 79 -7.35 -2.03 15.28
N ASP A 80 -8.14 -2.99 14.88
CA ASP A 80 -8.10 -4.36 15.37
C ASP A 80 -6.98 -5.07 14.60
N ILE A 81 -5.99 -5.58 15.33
CA ILE A 81 -4.92 -6.38 14.73
C ILE A 81 -5.48 -7.79 14.56
N ASP A 82 -6.11 -8.04 13.42
CA ASP A 82 -6.71 -9.34 13.12
C ASP A 82 -5.69 -10.32 12.52
N VAL A 83 -5.90 -11.62 12.73
CA VAL A 83 -5.04 -12.69 12.18
C VAL A 83 -4.81 -12.57 10.66
N PRO A 84 -5.83 -12.26 9.82
CA PRO A 84 -5.61 -12.04 8.38
C PRO A 84 -4.66 -10.87 8.07
N LEU A 85 -4.65 -9.82 8.91
CA LEU A 85 -3.75 -8.68 8.74
C LEU A 85 -2.30 -9.08 9.01
N VAL A 86 -2.06 -9.81 10.11
CA VAL A 86 -0.74 -10.29 10.48
C VAL A 86 -0.20 -11.27 9.44
N THR A 87 -1.01 -12.25 9.03
CA THR A 87 -0.64 -13.22 8.00
C THR A 87 -0.37 -12.54 6.66
N GLY A 88 -1.21 -11.58 6.26
CA GLY A 88 -1.02 -10.79 5.05
C GLY A 88 0.26 -9.97 5.08
N ALA A 89 0.55 -9.30 6.21
CA ALA A 89 1.76 -8.51 6.39
C ALA A 89 3.02 -9.39 6.34
N ALA A 90 2.99 -10.58 6.92
CA ALA A 90 4.10 -11.54 6.85
C ALA A 90 4.34 -12.03 5.42
N LEU A 91 3.29 -12.46 4.72
CA LEU A 91 3.40 -12.92 3.32
C LEU A 91 3.89 -11.81 2.39
N PHE A 92 3.37 -10.59 2.58
CA PHE A 92 3.79 -9.42 1.83
C PHE A 92 5.27 -9.07 2.10
N GLY A 93 5.69 -9.08 3.36
CA GLY A 93 7.09 -8.83 3.75
C GLY A 93 8.06 -9.86 3.18
N ILE A 94 7.69 -11.15 3.20
CA ILE A 94 8.49 -12.23 2.59
C ILE A 94 8.62 -12.01 1.08
N GLY A 95 7.51 -11.71 0.39
CA GLY A 95 7.53 -11.43 -1.05
C GLY A 95 8.38 -10.20 -1.40
N TRP A 96 8.30 -9.14 -0.59
CA TRP A 96 9.12 -7.94 -0.75
C TRP A 96 10.62 -8.22 -0.56
N GLY A 97 10.98 -8.96 0.49
CA GLY A 97 12.37 -9.32 0.77
C GLY A 97 12.99 -10.24 -0.29
N LEU A 98 12.20 -11.17 -0.85
CA LEU A 98 12.66 -12.06 -1.92
C LEU A 98 12.80 -11.36 -3.27
N ALA A 99 11.86 -10.46 -3.60
CA ALA A 99 11.86 -9.76 -4.88
C ALA A 99 12.78 -8.53 -4.90
N GLY A 100 13.10 -7.94 -3.74
CA GLY A 100 13.84 -6.69 -3.62
C GLY A 100 13.11 -5.48 -4.22
N LEU A 101 11.82 -5.63 -4.56
CA LEU A 101 11.03 -4.64 -5.29
C LEU A 101 9.89 -4.13 -4.41
N CYS A 102 9.94 -2.85 -4.04
CA CYS A 102 8.86 -2.17 -3.33
C CYS A 102 7.71 -1.82 -4.30
N PRO A 103 6.43 -1.95 -3.91
CA PRO A 103 5.29 -1.68 -4.81
C PRO A 103 5.25 -0.25 -5.36
N GLY A 104 5.74 0.75 -4.61
CA GLY A 104 5.82 2.14 -5.06
C GLY A 104 6.80 2.31 -6.23
N PRO A 105 8.08 1.99 -6.03
CA PRO A 105 9.08 1.95 -7.11
C PRO A 105 8.73 1.00 -8.26
N ALA A 106 8.07 -0.14 -8.00
CA ALA A 106 7.64 -1.06 -9.05
C ALA A 106 6.67 -0.40 -10.05
N LEU A 107 5.75 0.43 -9.57
CA LEU A 107 4.85 1.19 -10.45
C LEU A 107 5.58 2.26 -11.27
N VAL A 108 6.60 2.92 -10.69
CA VAL A 108 7.44 3.89 -11.41
C VAL A 108 8.30 3.18 -12.47
N ASN A 109 8.92 2.06 -12.08
CA ASN A 109 9.77 1.25 -12.96
C ASN A 109 8.99 0.52 -14.06
N LEU A 110 7.68 0.38 -13.93
CA LEU A 110 6.84 -0.16 -14.99
C LEU A 110 6.95 0.67 -16.27
N ALA A 111 7.24 1.98 -16.16
CA ALA A 111 7.53 2.84 -17.30
C ALA A 111 8.80 2.42 -18.06
N GLY A 112 9.73 1.73 -17.40
CA GLY A 112 10.93 1.14 -18.01
C GLY A 112 10.69 -0.20 -18.71
N LEU A 113 9.46 -0.74 -18.66
CA LEU A 113 9.02 -1.98 -19.34
C LEU A 113 9.94 -3.21 -19.13
N SER A 114 10.62 -3.31 -17.99
CA SER A 114 11.46 -4.47 -17.71
C SER A 114 10.60 -5.69 -17.37
N LEU A 115 10.94 -6.84 -17.99
CA LEU A 115 10.19 -8.09 -17.80
C LEU A 115 10.02 -8.49 -16.31
N PRO A 116 11.04 -8.38 -15.44
CA PRO A 116 10.88 -8.70 -14.01
C PRO A 116 9.86 -7.81 -13.30
N VAL A 117 9.81 -6.52 -13.64
CA VAL A 117 8.87 -5.55 -13.04
C VAL A 117 7.45 -5.80 -13.55
N ILE A 118 7.28 -6.10 -14.84
CA ILE A 118 5.98 -6.45 -15.41
C ILE A 118 5.41 -7.70 -14.73
N VAL A 119 6.24 -8.75 -14.58
CA VAL A 119 5.81 -9.99 -13.91
C VAL A 119 5.45 -9.75 -12.46
N PHE A 120 6.24 -8.95 -11.73
CA PHE A 120 5.94 -8.58 -10.35
C PHE A 120 4.62 -7.82 -10.22
N VAL A 121 4.41 -6.79 -11.05
CA VAL A 121 3.19 -5.97 -11.04
C VAL A 121 1.96 -6.82 -11.42
N ALA A 122 2.09 -7.71 -12.41
CA ALA A 122 1.02 -8.62 -12.80
C ALA A 122 0.67 -9.59 -11.66
N ALA A 123 1.67 -10.21 -11.03
CA ALA A 123 1.45 -11.11 -9.89
C ALA A 123 0.81 -10.37 -8.70
N MET A 124 1.26 -9.16 -8.40
CA MET A 124 0.66 -8.30 -7.38
C MET A 124 -0.81 -7.99 -7.69
N ALA A 125 -1.12 -7.62 -8.94
CA ALA A 125 -2.48 -7.32 -9.38
C ALA A 125 -3.39 -8.56 -9.26
N VAL A 126 -2.91 -9.73 -9.69
CA VAL A 126 -3.65 -10.99 -9.54
C VAL A 126 -3.92 -11.31 -8.07
N GLY A 127 -2.94 -11.14 -7.19
CA GLY A 127 -3.12 -11.34 -5.75
C GLY A 127 -4.15 -10.39 -5.13
N MET A 128 -4.11 -9.11 -5.48
CA MET A 128 -5.08 -8.11 -5.02
C MET A 128 -6.50 -8.41 -5.50
N LEU A 129 -6.66 -8.73 -6.80
CA LEU A 129 -7.96 -9.06 -7.38
C LEU A 129 -8.51 -10.38 -6.82
N GLY A 130 -7.66 -11.39 -6.63
CA GLY A 130 -8.04 -12.66 -6.03
C GLY A 130 -8.51 -12.50 -4.58
N HIS A 131 -7.78 -11.72 -3.78
CA HIS A 131 -8.16 -11.45 -2.40
C HIS A 131 -9.44 -10.59 -2.31
N ASP A 132 -9.60 -9.59 -3.17
CA ASP A 132 -10.83 -8.76 -3.21
C ASP A 132 -12.05 -9.60 -3.62
N ALA A 133 -11.92 -10.45 -4.64
CA ALA A 133 -12.97 -11.38 -5.04
C ALA A 133 -13.34 -12.34 -3.91
N TRP A 134 -12.35 -12.92 -3.24
CA TRP A 134 -12.56 -13.81 -2.08
C TRP A 134 -13.28 -13.11 -0.93
N ASN A 135 -12.91 -11.86 -0.64
CA ASN A 135 -13.50 -11.09 0.45
C ASN A 135 -14.93 -10.65 0.13
N ARG A 136 -15.21 -10.27 -1.12
CA ARG A 136 -16.57 -9.97 -1.60
C ARG A 136 -17.49 -11.18 -1.49
N SER A 137 -17.03 -12.37 -1.91
CA SER A 137 -17.82 -13.61 -1.78
C SER A 137 -18.14 -13.95 -0.33
N ARG A 138 -17.20 -13.71 0.61
CA ARG A 138 -17.43 -13.92 2.04
C ARG A 138 -18.32 -12.85 2.68
N ALA A 139 -18.25 -11.60 2.20
CA ALA A 139 -19.14 -10.53 2.65
C ALA A 139 -20.59 -10.82 2.26
N SER A 140 -20.83 -11.26 1.03
CA SER A 140 -22.16 -11.67 0.56
C SER A 140 -22.69 -12.89 1.32
N ALA A 141 -21.86 -13.92 1.56
CA ALA A 141 -22.27 -15.09 2.33
C ALA A 141 -22.62 -14.75 3.80
N ARG A 142 -21.89 -13.82 4.43
CA ARG A 142 -22.19 -13.32 5.78
C ARG A 142 -23.50 -12.53 5.85
N GLN A 143 -23.79 -11.72 4.84
CA GLN A 143 -25.06 -10.97 4.77
C GLN A 143 -26.26 -11.91 4.61
N THR A 144 -26.16 -12.94 3.76
CA THR A 144 -27.24 -13.93 3.59
C THR A 144 -27.50 -14.71 4.88
N ALA A 145 -26.45 -15.09 5.61
CA ALA A 145 -26.57 -15.77 6.90
C ALA A 145 -27.17 -14.87 7.99
N GLN A 146 -26.81 -13.59 8.06
CA GLN A 146 -27.43 -12.64 9.00
C GLN A 146 -28.90 -12.36 8.68
N ALA A 147 -29.27 -12.29 7.39
CA ALA A 147 -30.66 -12.11 6.98
C ALA A 147 -31.54 -13.32 7.35
N THR A 148 -31.00 -14.54 7.28
CA THR A 148 -31.73 -15.76 7.71
C THR A 148 -31.87 -15.85 9.22
N VAL A 149 -30.86 -15.43 9.99
CA VAL A 149 -30.93 -15.39 11.46
C VAL A 149 -31.89 -14.31 11.96
N ALA A 150 -31.90 -13.12 11.33
CA ALA A 150 -32.84 -12.05 11.66
C ALA A 150 -34.30 -12.45 11.36
N ALA A 151 -34.54 -13.19 10.27
CA ALA A 151 -35.88 -13.67 9.93
C ALA A 151 -36.36 -14.86 10.81
N GLY A 152 -35.46 -15.52 11.54
CA GLY A 152 -35.78 -16.66 12.41
C GLY A 152 -35.93 -16.31 13.90
N GLY A 153 -35.69 -15.06 14.29
CA GLY A 153 -35.72 -14.60 15.69
C GLY A 153 -37.07 -14.06 16.18
N ASP A 154 -38.06 -13.92 15.29
CA ASP A 154 -39.34 -13.26 15.58
C ASP A 154 -40.51 -14.27 15.79
N GLY A 155 -40.21 -15.51 16.16
CA GLY A 155 -41.18 -16.62 16.35
C GLY A 155 -41.46 -16.96 17.81
#